data_AF-A0A091FDE7-F1
#
_entry.id   AF-A0A091FDE7-F1
#
_cell.length_a   1.000
_cell.length_b   1.000
_cell.length_c   1.000
_cell.angle_alpha   90.00
_cell.angle_beta   90.00
_cell.angle_gamma   90.00
#
_symmetry.space_group_name_H-M   'P 1'
#
loop_
_entity.id
_entity.type
_entity.pdbx_description
1 polymer ?
#
loop_
_entity_poly.entity_id
_entity_poly.type
_entity_poly.pdbx_seq_one_letter_code
_entity_poly.pdbx_strand_id
1 'polypeptide(L)'
;MTKKIKLILKGISFLSLFISFITVISGCATTRYTTQNAAVTFVDTSVDDLVEKLMRQNNPTLIKDGFPGTLMVITGMIELAPTDYNLLATASFLYADYALFVEDEDIDYAISLFKVGTDYGMRALKANNPNFRKAIEEGEKVPEAVKFLTKDDLKALTWYGINLAKRVTLQLANPEEIIDIQDAVASGMRSIELEPNYAGGQLEYSGHLLRDYAGPDGPGRWSGTV
;
A
#
# COMPACT_ATOMS: atom_id res chain seq x y z
N MET A 1 51.40 4.78 -50.94
CA MET A 1 50.11 4.87 -50.21
C MET A 1 49.73 6.33 -50.01
N THR A 2 48.65 6.79 -50.62
CA THR A 2 48.28 8.22 -50.74
C THR A 2 47.65 8.77 -49.46
N LYS A 3 47.99 10.03 -49.10
CA LYS A 3 47.50 10.76 -47.90
C LYS A 3 45.98 10.68 -47.68
N LYS A 4 45.19 10.59 -48.77
CA LYS A 4 43.73 10.45 -48.73
C LYS A 4 43.27 9.16 -48.06
N ILE A 5 43.96 8.04 -48.27
CA ILE A 5 43.60 6.73 -47.68
C ILE A 5 43.80 6.75 -46.15
N LYS A 6 44.86 7.40 -45.65
CA LYS A 6 45.10 7.57 -44.21
C LYS A 6 44.04 8.45 -43.52
N LEU A 7 43.48 9.43 -44.23
CA LEU A 7 42.44 10.32 -43.68
C LEU A 7 41.11 9.58 -43.51
N ILE A 8 40.74 8.76 -44.50
CA ILE A 8 39.52 7.94 -44.49
C ILE A 8 39.59 6.89 -43.37
N LEU A 9 40.74 6.22 -43.21
CA LEU A 9 40.96 5.26 -42.12
C LEU A 9 40.86 5.88 -40.72
N LYS A 10 41.36 7.11 -40.54
CA LYS A 10 41.21 7.85 -39.27
C LYS A 10 39.75 8.20 -38.99
N GLY A 11 38.98 8.62 -40.00
CA GLY A 11 37.56 8.93 -39.86
C GLY A 11 36.72 7.71 -39.45
N ILE A 12 36.99 6.55 -40.04
CA ILE A 12 36.32 5.29 -39.70
C ILE A 12 36.66 4.86 -38.26
N SER A 13 37.92 5.04 -37.83
CA SER A 13 38.34 4.74 -36.45
C SER A 13 37.65 5.64 -35.41
N PHE A 14 37.52 6.93 -35.67
CA PHE A 14 36.79 7.85 -34.79
C PHE A 14 35.29 7.53 -34.73
N LEU A 15 34.68 7.19 -35.87
CA LEU A 15 33.27 6.79 -35.93
C LEU A 15 33.00 5.51 -35.12
N SER A 16 33.90 4.53 -35.21
CA SER A 16 33.82 3.28 -34.43
C SER A 16 33.94 3.53 -32.92
N LEU A 17 34.84 4.43 -32.50
CA LEU A 17 35.02 4.81 -31.09
C LEU A 17 33.79 5.55 -30.54
N PHE A 18 33.18 6.42 -31.35
CA PHE A 18 31.98 7.16 -30.99
C PHE A 18 30.75 6.25 -30.85
N ILE A 19 30.58 5.29 -31.76
CA ILE A 19 29.51 4.28 -31.68
C ILE A 19 29.68 3.41 -30.43
N SER A 20 30.91 2.98 -30.12
CA SER A 20 31.19 2.20 -28.92
C SER A 20 30.88 2.98 -27.64
N PHE A 21 31.16 4.28 -27.60
CA PHE A 21 30.82 5.13 -26.46
C PHE A 21 29.30 5.28 -26.26
N ILE A 22 28.52 5.42 -27.33
CA ILE A 22 27.05 5.49 -27.27
C ILE A 22 26.45 4.18 -26.72
N THR A 23 27.00 3.03 -27.09
CA THR A 23 26.50 1.73 -26.60
C THR A 23 26.72 1.49 -25.11
N VAL A 24 27.75 2.10 -24.51
CA VAL A 24 28.02 1.97 -23.07
C VAL A 24 27.02 2.78 -22.24
N ILE A 25 26.59 3.95 -22.74
CA ILE A 25 25.66 4.84 -22.02
C ILE A 25 24.22 4.29 -22.05
N SER A 26 23.78 3.72 -23.18
CA SER A 26 22.43 3.11 -23.29
C SER A 26 22.31 1.80 -22.51
N GLY A 27 23.42 1.09 -22.29
CA GLY A 27 23.48 -0.14 -21.51
C GLY A 27 23.12 0.06 -20.04
N CYS A 28 23.71 1.06 -19.36
CA CYS A 28 23.48 1.28 -17.93
C CYS A 28 22.06 1.73 -17.56
N ALA A 29 21.41 2.52 -18.41
CA ALA A 29 20.03 2.96 -18.16
C ALA A 29 19.05 1.80 -18.37
N THR A 30 19.26 1.01 -19.42
CA THR A 30 18.40 -0.13 -19.75
C THR A 30 18.55 -1.26 -18.74
N THR A 31 19.77 -1.61 -18.31
CA THR A 31 19.98 -2.66 -17.30
C THR A 31 19.43 -2.26 -15.94
N ARG A 32 19.56 -1.00 -15.52
CA ARG A 32 18.96 -0.55 -14.26
C ARG A 32 17.44 -0.67 -14.29
N TYR A 33 16.80 -0.25 -15.37
CA TYR A 33 15.35 -0.33 -15.53
C TYR A 33 14.84 -1.78 -15.61
N THR A 34 15.50 -2.64 -16.41
CA THR A 34 15.08 -4.05 -16.55
C THR A 34 15.39 -4.88 -15.31
N THR A 35 16.52 -4.66 -14.63
CA THR A 35 16.84 -5.33 -13.37
C THR A 35 15.92 -4.88 -12.24
N GLN A 36 15.55 -3.60 -12.18
CA GLN A 36 14.57 -3.10 -11.20
C GLN A 36 13.20 -3.74 -11.42
N ASN A 37 12.69 -3.76 -12.66
CA ASN A 37 11.39 -4.38 -12.93
C ASN A 37 11.38 -5.89 -12.68
N ALA A 38 12.45 -6.61 -13.05
CA ALA A 38 12.54 -8.04 -12.78
C ALA A 38 12.65 -8.36 -11.28
N ALA A 39 13.37 -7.54 -10.52
CA ALA A 39 13.45 -7.67 -9.07
C ALA A 39 12.10 -7.40 -8.40
N VAL A 40 11.36 -6.37 -8.85
CA VAL A 40 10.02 -6.05 -8.34
C VAL A 40 9.03 -7.19 -8.61
N THR A 41 9.00 -7.75 -9.83
CA THR A 41 8.09 -8.86 -10.15
C THR A 41 8.39 -10.13 -9.33
N PHE A 42 9.67 -10.44 -9.10
CA PHE A 42 10.08 -11.57 -8.26
C PHE A 42 9.66 -11.35 -6.80
N VAL A 43 9.81 -10.13 -6.30
CA VAL A 43 9.41 -9.73 -4.95
C VAL A 43 7.90 -9.86 -4.77
N ASP A 44 7.09 -9.34 -5.69
CA ASP A 44 5.62 -9.42 -5.64
C ASP A 44 5.13 -10.87 -5.53
N THR A 45 5.60 -11.75 -6.43
CA THR A 45 5.17 -13.16 -6.43
C THR A 45 5.60 -13.89 -5.15
N SER A 46 6.79 -13.55 -4.62
CA SER A 46 7.32 -14.16 -3.41
C SER A 46 6.56 -13.70 -2.16
N VAL A 47 6.14 -12.43 -2.12
CA VAL A 47 5.36 -11.87 -1.01
C VAL A 47 3.96 -12.47 -1.00
N ASP A 48 3.31 -12.57 -2.15
CA ASP A 48 1.98 -13.18 -2.23
C ASP A 48 1.99 -14.65 -1.79
N ASP A 49 2.97 -15.45 -2.23
CA ASP A 49 3.11 -16.86 -1.81
C ASP A 49 3.48 -16.99 -0.32
N LEU A 50 4.33 -16.10 0.21
CA LEU A 50 4.66 -16.05 1.64
C LEU A 50 3.41 -15.77 2.47
N VAL A 51 2.65 -14.74 2.11
CA VAL A 51 1.43 -14.33 2.81
C VAL A 51 0.36 -15.41 2.69
N GLU A 52 0.15 -15.99 1.51
CA GLU A 52 -0.79 -17.11 1.34
C GLU A 52 -0.42 -18.27 2.28
N LYS A 53 0.86 -18.67 2.32
CA LYS A 53 1.32 -19.77 3.17
C LYS A 53 1.18 -19.47 4.66
N LEU A 54 1.44 -18.23 5.08
CA LEU A 54 1.23 -17.79 6.45
C LEU A 54 -0.26 -17.86 6.82
N MET A 55 -1.13 -17.31 5.98
CA MET A 55 -2.57 -17.25 6.22
C MET A 55 -3.28 -18.61 6.13
N ARG A 56 -2.69 -19.58 5.41
CA ARG A 56 -3.20 -20.96 5.35
C ARG A 56 -2.75 -21.83 6.52
N GLN A 57 -1.92 -21.32 7.43
CA GLN A 57 -1.59 -22.07 8.64
C GLN A 57 -2.82 -22.21 9.53
N ASN A 58 -3.04 -23.40 10.08
CA ASN A 58 -4.15 -23.66 11.00
C ASN A 58 -3.79 -23.44 12.47
N ASN A 59 -2.53 -23.08 12.76
CA ASN A 59 -2.04 -22.85 14.11
C ASN A 59 -1.92 -21.34 14.37
N PRO A 60 -2.85 -20.72 15.12
CA PRO A 60 -2.84 -19.29 15.35
C PRO A 60 -1.59 -18.81 16.10
N THR A 61 -1.01 -19.63 16.98
CA THR A 61 0.26 -19.30 17.66
C THR A 61 1.41 -19.23 16.68
N LEU A 62 1.49 -20.19 15.73
CA LEU A 62 2.53 -20.18 14.72
C LEU A 62 2.42 -18.96 13.78
N ILE A 63 1.19 -18.56 13.44
CA ILE A 63 0.94 -17.36 12.64
C ILE A 63 1.41 -16.12 13.41
N LYS A 64 0.95 -15.99 14.67
CA LYS A 64 1.32 -14.89 15.55
C LYS A 64 2.83 -14.74 15.69
N ASP A 65 3.52 -15.83 16.00
CA ASP A 65 4.98 -15.86 16.18
C ASP A 65 5.73 -15.62 14.86
N GLY A 66 5.11 -15.89 13.71
CA GLY A 66 5.65 -15.68 12.38
C GLY A 66 5.56 -14.23 11.87
N PHE A 67 4.64 -13.41 12.41
CA PHE A 67 4.44 -12.04 11.94
C PHE A 67 5.67 -11.15 12.07
N PRO A 68 6.39 -11.08 13.22
CA PRO A 68 7.52 -10.18 13.35
C PRO A 68 8.60 -10.39 12.27
N GLY A 69 8.92 -11.66 11.98
CA GLY A 69 9.87 -12.00 10.91
C GLY A 69 9.32 -11.67 9.52
N THR A 70 8.05 -11.95 9.27
CA THR A 70 7.38 -11.63 7.99
C THR A 70 7.35 -10.13 7.73
N LEU A 71 7.00 -9.33 8.74
CA LEU A 71 6.99 -7.87 8.66
C LEU A 71 8.41 -7.32 8.41
N MET A 72 9.44 -7.87 9.05
CA MET A 72 10.83 -7.46 8.81
C MET A 72 11.26 -7.70 7.36
N VAL A 73 10.90 -8.86 6.78
CA VAL A 73 11.21 -9.16 5.37
C VAL A 73 10.48 -8.19 4.44
N ILE A 74 9.19 -7.97 4.65
CA ILE A 74 8.37 -7.11 3.78
C ILE A 74 8.80 -5.65 3.87
N THR A 75 9.10 -5.15 5.07
CA THR A 75 9.60 -3.78 5.23
C THR A 75 10.96 -3.59 4.56
N GLY A 76 11.87 -4.57 4.64
CA GLY A 76 13.12 -4.56 3.88
C GLY A 76 12.90 -4.57 2.35
N MET A 77 11.89 -5.28 1.86
CA MET A 77 11.51 -5.23 0.43
C MET A 77 10.93 -3.87 0.02
N ILE A 78 10.16 -3.22 0.89
CA ILE A 78 9.63 -1.87 0.65
C ILE A 78 10.75 -0.85 0.53
N GLU A 79 11.86 -0.99 1.26
CA GLU A 79 13.02 -0.10 1.06
C GLU A 79 13.60 -0.17 -0.36
N LEU A 80 13.50 -1.34 -1.02
CA LEU A 80 13.96 -1.56 -2.39
C LEU A 80 12.95 -1.05 -3.43
N ALA A 81 11.66 -1.10 -3.10
CA ALA A 81 10.56 -0.70 -3.98
C ALA A 81 9.53 0.17 -3.22
N PRO A 82 9.88 1.42 -2.89
CA PRO A 82 9.15 2.24 -1.90
C PRO A 82 7.77 2.72 -2.36
N THR A 83 7.47 2.59 -3.64
CA THR A 83 6.21 2.99 -4.28
C THR A 83 5.47 1.80 -4.90
N ASP A 84 5.89 0.57 -4.61
CA ASP A 84 5.19 -0.61 -5.09
C ASP A 84 3.86 -0.78 -4.36
N TYR A 85 2.76 -0.80 -5.11
CA TYR A 85 1.43 -0.87 -4.54
C TYR A 85 1.19 -2.18 -3.79
N ASN A 86 1.59 -3.32 -4.35
CA ASN A 86 1.31 -4.63 -3.78
C ASN A 86 2.04 -4.81 -2.45
N LEU A 87 3.31 -4.40 -2.38
CA LEU A 87 4.09 -4.43 -1.14
C LEU A 87 3.50 -3.53 -0.07
N LEU A 88 3.19 -2.28 -0.41
CA LEU A 88 2.63 -1.32 0.55
C LEU A 88 1.24 -1.78 1.06
N ALA A 89 0.37 -2.24 0.16
CA ALA A 89 -0.96 -2.74 0.52
C ALA A 89 -0.88 -4.03 1.35
N THR A 90 0.08 -4.91 1.05
CA THR A 90 0.34 -6.12 1.85
C THR A 90 0.88 -5.79 3.23
N ALA A 91 1.79 -4.82 3.35
CA ALA A 91 2.25 -4.38 4.67
C ALA A 91 1.08 -3.82 5.49
N SER A 92 0.26 -2.96 4.90
CA SER A 92 -0.95 -2.43 5.57
C SER A 92 -1.84 -3.55 6.12
N PHE A 93 -2.08 -4.59 5.33
CA PHE A 93 -2.79 -5.79 5.76
C PHE A 93 -2.10 -6.50 6.93
N LEU A 94 -0.83 -6.86 6.80
CA LEU A 94 -0.14 -7.68 7.80
C LEU A 94 0.07 -6.95 9.13
N TYR A 95 0.26 -5.63 9.09
CA TYR A 95 0.28 -4.82 10.31
C TYR A 95 -1.08 -4.82 11.01
N ALA A 96 -2.18 -4.71 10.26
CA ALA A 96 -3.53 -4.82 10.83
C ALA A 96 -3.76 -6.20 11.45
N ASP A 97 -3.42 -7.25 10.71
CA ASP A 97 -3.65 -8.63 11.13
C ASP A 97 -2.82 -8.97 12.37
N TYR A 98 -1.53 -8.59 12.39
CA TYR A 98 -0.70 -8.80 13.57
C TYR A 98 -1.18 -7.98 14.78
N ALA A 99 -1.62 -6.74 14.58
CA ALA A 99 -2.16 -5.91 15.65
C ALA A 99 -3.40 -6.56 16.29
N LEU A 100 -4.27 -7.19 15.50
CA LEU A 100 -5.41 -7.96 16.02
C LEU A 100 -4.99 -9.13 16.90
N PHE A 101 -3.83 -9.74 16.68
CA PHE A 101 -3.32 -10.82 17.55
C PHE A 101 -2.78 -10.34 18.90
N VAL A 102 -2.46 -9.05 19.02
CA VAL A 102 -1.79 -8.51 20.22
C VAL A 102 -2.62 -7.44 20.94
N GLU A 103 -3.76 -7.01 20.39
CA GLU A 103 -4.57 -5.93 20.97
C GLU A 103 -5.12 -6.24 22.36
N ASP A 104 -5.37 -7.52 22.67
CA ASP A 104 -5.82 -7.95 24.01
C ASP A 104 -4.65 -8.11 25.00
N GLU A 105 -3.41 -8.17 24.50
CA GLU A 105 -2.20 -8.41 25.31
C GLU A 105 -1.47 -7.10 25.64
N ASP A 106 -1.35 -6.22 24.65
CA ASP A 106 -0.68 -4.93 24.74
C ASP A 106 -1.36 -3.92 23.79
N ILE A 107 -2.27 -3.15 24.36
CA ILE A 107 -3.08 -2.16 23.64
C ILE A 107 -2.20 -1.08 22.99
N ASP A 108 -1.19 -0.57 23.71
CA ASP A 108 -0.32 0.49 23.21
C ASP A 108 0.53 0.00 22.05
N TYR A 109 1.02 -1.24 22.13
CA TYR A 109 1.73 -1.87 21.03
C TYR A 109 0.83 -2.10 19.82
N ALA A 110 -0.40 -2.61 20.01
CA ALA A 110 -1.36 -2.78 18.93
C ALA A 110 -1.71 -1.45 18.24
N ILE A 111 -1.93 -0.38 19.01
CA ILE A 111 -2.12 0.99 18.48
C ILE A 111 -0.92 1.39 17.62
N SER A 112 0.31 1.12 18.07
CA SER A 112 1.52 1.44 17.31
C SER A 112 1.58 0.69 15.97
N LEU A 113 1.18 -0.58 15.94
CA LEU A 113 1.13 -1.40 14.74
C LEU A 113 0.06 -0.90 13.77
N PHE A 114 -1.15 -0.58 14.27
CA PHE A 114 -2.20 -0.01 13.44
C PHE A 114 -1.79 1.34 12.83
N LYS A 115 -1.09 2.21 13.59
CA LYS A 115 -0.53 3.48 13.05
C LYS A 115 0.41 3.22 11.88
N VAL A 116 1.28 2.21 11.98
CA VAL A 116 2.19 1.83 10.89
C VAL A 116 1.42 1.25 9.69
N GLY A 117 0.43 0.40 9.93
CA GLY A 117 -0.41 -0.16 8.87
C GLY A 117 -1.24 0.89 8.13
N THR A 118 -1.71 1.93 8.83
CA THR A 118 -2.36 3.11 8.24
C THR A 118 -1.40 3.87 7.31
N ASP A 119 -0.15 4.12 7.71
CA ASP A 119 0.84 4.80 6.86
C ASP A 119 1.09 4.04 5.55
N TYR A 120 1.32 2.73 5.64
CA TYR A 120 1.51 1.89 4.46
C TYR A 120 0.28 1.88 3.54
N GLY A 121 -0.93 1.84 4.11
CA GLY A 121 -2.17 1.92 3.36
C GLY A 121 -2.30 3.23 2.59
N MET A 122 -2.05 4.36 3.25
CA MET A 122 -2.07 5.69 2.61
C MET A 122 -1.02 5.81 1.50
N ARG A 123 0.19 5.28 1.73
CA ARG A 123 1.26 5.26 0.72
C ARG A 123 0.86 4.42 -0.50
N ALA A 124 0.26 3.25 -0.29
CA ALA A 124 -0.24 2.41 -1.37
C ALA A 124 -1.28 3.15 -2.23
N LEU A 125 -2.28 3.77 -1.59
CA LEU A 125 -3.32 4.55 -2.27
C LEU A 125 -2.73 5.68 -3.11
N LYS A 126 -1.76 6.43 -2.57
CA LYS A 126 -1.09 7.52 -3.29
C LYS A 126 -0.21 7.01 -4.45
N ALA A 127 0.42 5.85 -4.29
CA ALA A 127 1.26 5.26 -5.31
C ALA A 127 0.43 4.78 -6.52
N ASN A 128 -0.72 4.15 -6.26
CA ASN A 128 -1.54 3.55 -7.30
C ASN A 128 -2.49 4.53 -8.00
N ASN A 129 -2.98 5.56 -7.28
CA ASN A 129 -4.00 6.46 -7.81
C ASN A 129 -3.53 7.94 -7.85
N PRO A 130 -3.13 8.45 -9.03
CA PRO A 130 -2.64 9.82 -9.18
C PRO A 130 -3.66 10.92 -8.81
N ASN A 131 -4.95 10.68 -9.05
CA ASN A 131 -6.00 11.66 -8.73
C ASN A 131 -6.19 11.75 -7.22
N PHE A 132 -6.26 10.60 -6.54
CA PHE A 132 -6.30 10.55 -5.08
C PHE A 132 -5.05 11.19 -4.48
N ARG A 133 -3.85 10.85 -4.97
CA ARG A 133 -2.60 11.45 -4.51
C ARG A 133 -2.62 12.96 -4.63
N LYS A 134 -2.99 13.47 -5.82
CA LYS A 134 -3.06 14.91 -6.07
C LYS A 134 -4.04 15.59 -5.10
N ALA A 135 -5.23 15.02 -4.91
CA ALA A 135 -6.23 15.56 -3.99
C ALA A 135 -5.68 15.70 -2.55
N ILE A 136 -5.06 14.64 -2.02
CA ILE A 136 -4.48 14.65 -0.68
C ILE A 136 -3.30 15.64 -0.58
N GLU A 137 -2.44 15.70 -1.60
CA GLU A 137 -1.29 16.64 -1.65
C GLU A 137 -1.75 18.11 -1.73
N GLU A 138 -2.91 18.38 -2.33
CA GLU A 138 -3.55 19.70 -2.40
C GLU A 138 -4.38 20.02 -1.14
N GLY A 139 -4.43 19.12 -0.16
CA GLY A 139 -5.07 19.32 1.14
C GLY A 139 -6.55 18.93 1.20
N GLU A 140 -7.08 18.24 0.18
CA GLU A 140 -8.38 17.58 0.28
C GLU A 140 -8.31 16.49 1.36
N LYS A 141 -9.34 16.36 2.20
CA LYS A 141 -9.35 15.32 3.23
C LYS A 141 -9.74 13.99 2.62
N VAL A 142 -9.44 12.90 3.31
CA VAL A 142 -9.72 11.55 2.85
C VAL A 142 -11.20 11.33 2.52
N PRO A 143 -12.18 11.80 3.34
CA PRO A 143 -13.59 11.55 3.06
C PRO A 143 -14.08 12.09 1.72
N GLU A 144 -13.50 13.18 1.22
CA GLU A 144 -13.83 13.72 -0.10
C GLU A 144 -12.98 13.09 -1.21
N ALA A 145 -11.74 12.71 -0.91
CA ALA A 145 -10.80 12.14 -1.88
C ALA A 145 -11.11 10.67 -2.22
N VAL A 146 -11.76 9.89 -1.34
CA VAL A 146 -12.04 8.45 -1.59
C VAL A 146 -12.86 8.19 -2.86
N LYS A 147 -13.60 9.20 -3.37
CA LYS A 147 -14.32 9.13 -4.66
C LYS A 147 -13.42 8.79 -5.85
N PHE A 148 -12.13 9.10 -5.78
CA PHE A 148 -11.17 8.82 -6.84
C PHE A 148 -10.71 7.36 -6.87
N LEU A 149 -10.84 6.66 -5.74
CA LEU A 149 -10.34 5.29 -5.58
C LEU A 149 -11.25 4.30 -6.30
N THR A 150 -10.65 3.30 -6.94
CA THR A 150 -11.36 2.30 -7.74
C THR A 150 -11.14 0.89 -7.18
N LYS A 151 -11.67 -0.13 -7.86
CA LYS A 151 -11.41 -1.54 -7.52
C LYS A 151 -9.93 -1.89 -7.49
N ASP A 152 -9.09 -1.19 -8.25
CA ASP A 152 -7.64 -1.42 -8.27
C ASP A 152 -6.99 -1.03 -6.93
N ASP A 153 -7.59 -0.07 -6.21
CA ASP A 153 -7.13 0.43 -4.91
C ASP A 153 -7.69 -0.36 -3.71
N LEU A 154 -8.56 -1.35 -3.97
CA LEU A 154 -9.44 -1.95 -2.97
C LEU A 154 -8.70 -2.58 -1.79
N LYS A 155 -7.56 -3.26 -2.05
CA LYS A 155 -6.76 -3.89 -1.00
C LYS A 155 -6.23 -2.82 -0.03
N ALA A 156 -5.53 -1.82 -0.55
CA ALA A 156 -5.00 -0.73 0.27
C ALA A 156 -6.10 0.06 0.97
N LEU A 157 -7.20 0.37 0.27
CA LEU A 157 -8.31 1.13 0.84
C LEU A 157 -8.95 0.42 2.03
N THR A 158 -9.17 -0.89 1.87
CA THR A 158 -9.77 -1.71 2.92
C THR A 158 -8.89 -1.78 4.15
N TRP A 159 -7.60 -2.11 3.98
CA TRP A 159 -6.70 -2.27 5.11
C TRP A 159 -6.30 -0.93 5.74
N TYR A 160 -6.23 0.15 4.96
CA TYR A 160 -6.13 1.52 5.50
C TYR A 160 -7.29 1.83 6.44
N GLY A 161 -8.53 1.58 6.00
CA GLY A 161 -9.73 1.81 6.79
C GLY A 161 -9.79 0.94 8.05
N ILE A 162 -9.45 -0.35 7.95
CA ILE A 162 -9.43 -1.27 9.10
C ILE A 162 -8.40 -0.86 10.14
N ASN A 163 -7.18 -0.54 9.73
CA ASN A 163 -6.13 -0.06 10.65
C ASN A 163 -6.62 1.17 11.43
N LEU A 164 -7.20 2.15 10.73
CA LEU A 164 -7.76 3.34 11.38
C LEU A 164 -8.92 3.02 12.31
N ALA A 165 -9.90 2.24 11.86
CA ALA A 165 -11.07 1.90 12.64
C ALA A 165 -10.70 1.18 13.95
N LYS A 166 -9.79 0.22 13.88
CA LYS A 166 -9.30 -0.52 15.04
C LYS A 166 -8.49 0.36 15.98
N ARG A 167 -7.57 1.18 15.45
CA ARG A 167 -6.83 2.17 16.23
C ARG A 167 -7.76 3.11 16.99
N VAL A 168 -8.74 3.69 16.30
CA VAL A 168 -9.75 4.59 16.88
C VAL A 168 -10.54 3.89 17.98
N THR A 169 -10.96 2.63 17.75
CA THR A 169 -11.71 1.84 18.73
C THR A 169 -10.93 1.66 20.04
N LEU A 170 -9.62 1.42 19.94
CA LEU A 170 -8.73 1.29 21.12
C LEU A 170 -8.46 2.63 21.83
N GLN A 171 -8.81 3.76 21.21
CA GLN A 171 -8.52 5.11 21.71
C GLN A 171 -9.77 5.96 21.97
N LEU A 172 -10.97 5.37 22.01
CA LEU A 172 -12.25 6.09 22.14
C LEU A 172 -12.34 7.03 23.37
N ALA A 173 -11.56 6.75 24.42
CA ALA A 173 -11.51 7.59 25.62
C ALA A 173 -10.75 8.92 25.42
N ASN A 174 -10.02 9.07 24.33
CA ASN A 174 -9.11 10.19 24.05
C ASN A 174 -9.57 10.93 22.77
N PRO A 175 -10.41 11.98 22.89
CA PRO A 175 -10.99 12.68 21.74
C PRO A 175 -9.97 13.19 20.71
N GLU A 176 -8.79 13.60 21.18
CA GLU A 176 -7.67 14.08 20.36
C GLU A 176 -7.05 13.00 19.48
N GLU A 177 -7.18 11.71 19.84
CA GLU A 177 -6.62 10.58 19.10
C GLU A 177 -7.58 10.03 18.03
N ILE A 178 -8.86 10.45 18.03
CA ILE A 178 -9.91 9.90 17.16
C ILE A 178 -10.46 10.89 16.12
N ILE A 179 -9.77 12.01 15.92
CA ILE A 179 -10.20 13.09 15.01
C ILE A 179 -10.35 12.64 13.54
N ASP A 180 -9.71 11.54 13.17
CA ASP A 180 -9.69 10.94 11.84
C ASP A 180 -10.64 9.73 11.73
N ILE A 181 -11.57 9.55 12.68
CA ILE A 181 -12.62 8.53 12.58
C ILE A 181 -13.41 8.62 11.26
N GLN A 182 -13.57 9.83 10.71
CA GLN A 182 -14.28 10.05 9.44
C GLN A 182 -13.52 9.44 8.25
N ASP A 183 -12.19 9.38 8.31
CA ASP A 183 -11.37 8.76 7.27
C ASP A 183 -11.60 7.25 7.27
N ALA A 184 -11.67 6.63 8.45
CA ALA A 184 -11.98 5.21 8.60
C ALA A 184 -13.37 4.87 8.02
N VAL A 185 -14.38 5.66 8.36
CA VAL A 185 -15.76 5.49 7.88
C VAL A 185 -15.82 5.64 6.36
N ALA A 186 -15.25 6.71 5.81
CA ALA A 186 -15.27 6.96 4.38
C ALA A 186 -14.54 5.86 3.58
N SER A 187 -13.40 5.39 4.08
CA SER A 187 -12.66 4.28 3.49
C SER A 187 -13.45 2.97 3.52
N GLY A 188 -14.06 2.64 4.66
CA GLY A 188 -14.91 1.45 4.79
C GLY A 188 -16.12 1.49 3.85
N MET A 189 -16.83 2.61 3.82
CA MET A 189 -17.98 2.81 2.92
C MET A 189 -17.58 2.69 1.44
N ARG A 190 -16.45 3.29 1.06
CA ARG A 190 -15.96 3.19 -0.31
C ARG A 190 -15.54 1.77 -0.67
N SER A 191 -14.89 1.03 0.23
CA SER A 191 -14.57 -0.38 0.02
C SER A 191 -15.83 -1.22 -0.20
N ILE A 192 -16.87 -1.03 0.61
CA ILE A 192 -18.16 -1.72 0.47
C ILE A 192 -18.84 -1.37 -0.86
N GLU A 193 -18.84 -0.09 -1.24
CA GLU A 193 -19.40 0.35 -2.53
C GLU A 193 -18.69 -0.31 -3.71
N LEU A 194 -17.35 -0.38 -3.65
CA LEU A 194 -16.54 -0.98 -4.70
C LEU A 194 -16.74 -2.49 -4.78
N GLU A 195 -16.63 -3.20 -3.66
CA GLU A 195 -16.78 -4.65 -3.63
C GLU A 195 -17.27 -5.16 -2.26
N PRO A 196 -18.59 -5.37 -2.09
CA PRO A 196 -19.18 -5.81 -0.83
C PRO A 196 -18.64 -7.15 -0.30
N ASN A 197 -18.20 -8.04 -1.21
CA ASN A 197 -17.78 -9.39 -0.85
C ASN A 197 -16.27 -9.53 -0.60
N TYR A 198 -15.52 -8.43 -0.64
CA TYR A 198 -14.07 -8.47 -0.41
C TYR A 198 -13.75 -9.02 0.99
N ALA A 199 -12.60 -9.72 1.10
CA ALA A 199 -12.16 -10.40 2.32
C ALA A 199 -13.20 -11.40 2.89
N GLY A 200 -13.89 -12.15 2.03
CA GLY A 200 -14.81 -13.21 2.46
C GLY A 200 -16.14 -12.70 3.04
N GLY A 201 -16.61 -11.53 2.58
CA GLY A 201 -17.89 -10.95 3.02
C GLY A 201 -17.82 -10.15 4.33
N GLN A 202 -16.63 -9.97 4.91
CA GLN A 202 -16.42 -9.16 6.12
C GLN A 202 -16.87 -7.71 5.93
N LEU A 203 -16.74 -7.18 4.70
CA LEU A 203 -17.23 -5.85 4.35
C LEU A 203 -18.75 -5.76 4.30
N GLU A 204 -19.45 -6.76 3.76
CA GLU A 204 -20.92 -6.82 3.78
C GLU A 204 -21.46 -6.84 5.22
N TYR A 205 -20.90 -7.69 6.09
CA TYR A 205 -21.27 -7.73 7.52
C TYR A 205 -21.08 -6.37 8.22
N SER A 206 -19.92 -5.74 8.00
CA SER A 206 -19.63 -4.42 8.57
C SER A 206 -20.53 -3.33 7.98
N GLY A 207 -20.88 -3.43 6.70
CA GLY A 207 -21.76 -2.49 6.01
C GLY A 207 -23.21 -2.55 6.49
N HIS A 208 -23.70 -3.74 6.86
CA HIS A 208 -24.99 -3.88 7.52
C HIS A 208 -25.01 -3.14 8.87
N LEU A 209 -23.99 -3.35 9.70
CA LEU A 209 -23.87 -2.65 10.99
C LEU A 209 -23.83 -1.14 10.81
N LEU A 210 -23.01 -0.63 9.88
CA LEU A 210 -22.90 0.82 9.63
C LEU A 210 -24.21 1.43 9.11
N ARG A 211 -24.96 0.71 8.27
CA ARG A 211 -26.29 1.13 7.81
C ARG A 211 -27.32 1.16 8.94
N ASP A 212 -27.27 0.18 9.83
CA ASP A 212 -28.16 0.12 11.00
C ASP A 212 -27.85 1.27 11.97
N TYR A 213 -26.58 1.66 12.11
CA TYR A 213 -26.16 2.85 12.88
C TYR A 213 -26.52 4.18 12.20
N ALA A 214 -26.45 4.28 10.87
CA ALA A 214 -26.74 5.50 10.12
C ALA A 214 -28.25 5.74 9.89
N GLY A 215 -29.08 4.71 10.01
CA GLY A 215 -30.52 4.76 9.72
C GLY A 215 -30.83 4.73 8.21
N PRO A 216 -32.12 4.61 7.84
CA PRO A 216 -32.57 4.38 6.45
C PRO A 216 -32.31 5.54 5.48
N ASP A 217 -31.91 6.71 5.98
CA ASP A 217 -31.74 7.94 5.18
C ASP A 217 -30.29 8.17 4.69
N GLY A 218 -29.39 7.20 4.89
CA GLY A 218 -27.95 7.35 4.61
C GLY A 218 -27.23 8.15 5.70
N PRO A 219 -25.93 8.50 5.55
CA PRO A 219 -25.21 9.28 6.56
C PRO A 219 -25.80 10.69 6.63
N GLY A 220 -26.86 10.82 7.43
CA GLY A 220 -27.43 12.09 7.84
C GLY A 220 -26.34 12.89 8.53
N ARG A 221 -26.16 14.12 8.05
CA ARG A 221 -25.32 15.17 8.62
C ARG A 221 -25.19 15.02 10.14
N TRP A 222 -24.00 14.65 10.60
CA TRP A 222 -23.61 14.71 12.01
C TRP A 222 -24.00 16.09 12.58
N SER A 223 -25.11 16.17 13.30
CA SER A 223 -25.45 17.34 14.11
C SER A 223 -24.67 17.21 15.41
N GLY A 224 -23.39 17.59 15.37
CA GLY A 224 -22.56 17.68 16.56
C GLY A 224 -23.25 18.51 17.63
N THR A 225 -23.74 17.85 18.67
CA THR A 225 -24.10 18.49 19.93
C THR A 225 -23.67 17.53 21.03
N VAL A 226 -22.74 18.00 21.85
CA VAL A 226 -22.18 17.38 23.05
C VAL A 226 -23.27 17.15 24.09
#